data_AF-A0A2K8KTC4-F1
#
_entry.id   AF-A0A2K8KTC4-F1
#
_cell.length_a   1.000
_cell.length_b   1.000
_cell.length_c   1.000
_cell.angle_alpha   90.00
_cell.angle_beta   90.00
_cell.angle_gamma   90.00
#
_symmetry.space_group_name_H-M   'P 1'
#
loop_
_entity.id
_entity.type
_entity.pdbx_description
1 polymer ?
#
loop_
_entity_poly.entity_id
_entity_poly.type
_entity_poly.pdbx_seq_one_letter_code
_entity_poly.pdbx_strand_id
1 'polypeptide(L)'
;MISMILKLIKALNSDIGPWQIALAGALAMVIGLTPLWSVHNLVILLLAFVLRVHLASFFLFWALFTGLAYLLDPWFHQIGLYWLTQASLNGFWTNLYQQDIWQVLHFNRSITLGSLIVTLLAFAPTMLLLRWAITRYRASLMPWLNKLKLVQLLKGSRWYQLYARVND
;
A
#
# COMPACT_ATOMS: atom_id res chain seq x y z
N MET A 1 -4.97 -1.09 16.19
CA MET A 1 -5.04 -1.88 14.93
C MET A 1 -6.45 -2.36 14.61
N ILE A 2 -7.18 -2.99 15.56
CA ILE A 2 -8.57 -3.44 15.35
C ILE A 2 -9.46 -2.30 14.82
N SER A 3 -9.35 -1.09 15.39
CA SER A 3 -10.10 0.08 14.92
C SER A 3 -9.80 0.47 13.46
N MET A 4 -8.57 0.30 12.98
CA MET A 4 -8.22 0.54 11.58
C MET A 4 -8.83 -0.52 10.67
N ILE A 5 -8.76 -1.80 11.06
CA ILE A 5 -9.38 -2.91 10.32
C ILE A 5 -10.89 -2.68 10.18
N LEU A 6 -11.55 -2.28 11.27
CA LEU A 6 -12.98 -1.92 11.24
C LEU A 6 -13.25 -0.73 10.33
N LYS A 7 -12.40 0.30 10.33
CA LYS A 7 -12.50 1.44 9.40
C LYS A 7 -12.31 1.02 7.94
N LEU A 8 -11.42 0.08 7.64
CA LEU A 8 -11.27 -0.46 6.28
C LEU A 8 -12.49 -1.27 5.85
N ILE A 9 -13.00 -2.17 6.71
CA ILE A 9 -14.23 -2.92 6.42
C ILE A 9 -15.40 -1.96 6.21
N LYS A 10 -15.52 -0.92 7.03
CA LYS A 10 -16.52 0.15 6.84
C LYS A 10 -16.29 0.86 5.50
N ALA A 11 -15.06 1.21 5.16
CA ALA A 11 -14.72 1.88 3.90
C ALA A 11 -15.07 1.03 2.67
N LEU A 12 -14.78 -0.27 2.70
CA LEU A 12 -15.15 -1.21 1.65
C LEU A 12 -16.68 -1.31 1.48
N ASN A 13 -17.44 -1.20 2.56
CA ASN A 13 -18.91 -1.26 2.58
C ASN A 13 -19.61 0.11 2.44
N SER A 14 -18.85 1.21 2.35
CA SER A 14 -19.37 2.59 2.29
C SER A 14 -19.25 3.20 0.89
N ASP A 15 -19.78 4.41 0.74
CA ASP A 15 -19.71 5.19 -0.51
C ASP A 15 -18.35 5.85 -0.78
N ILE A 16 -17.32 5.57 0.05
CA ILE A 16 -15.94 6.01 -0.23
C ILE A 16 -15.52 5.53 -1.62
N GLY A 17 -14.91 6.40 -2.43
CA GLY A 17 -14.55 6.07 -3.80
C GLY A 17 -13.57 4.88 -3.88
N PRO A 18 -13.81 3.85 -4.73
CA PRO A 18 -12.88 2.73 -4.89
C PRO A 18 -11.45 3.17 -5.23
N TRP A 19 -11.31 4.27 -5.98
CA TRP A 19 -10.03 4.88 -6.31
C TRP A 19 -9.27 5.41 -5.09
N GLN A 20 -9.95 5.97 -4.10
CA GLN A 20 -9.29 6.50 -2.89
C GLN A 20 -8.67 5.38 -2.05
N ILE A 21 -9.31 4.21 -1.99
CA ILE A 21 -8.80 3.03 -1.30
C ILE A 21 -7.71 2.34 -2.13
N ALA A 22 -7.90 2.24 -3.44
CA ALA A 22 -6.91 1.65 -4.34
C ALA A 22 -5.60 2.43 -4.40
N LEU A 23 -5.68 3.76 -4.50
CA LEU A 23 -4.52 4.64 -4.47
C LEU A 23 -3.83 4.60 -3.10
N ALA A 24 -4.60 4.57 -2.00
CA ALA A 24 -4.06 4.33 -0.67
C ALA A 24 -3.26 3.02 -0.61
N GLY A 25 -3.78 1.92 -1.15
CA GLY A 25 -3.07 0.64 -1.17
C GLY A 25 -1.82 0.65 -2.06
N ALA A 26 -1.87 1.30 -3.22
CA ALA A 26 -0.72 1.40 -4.12
C ALA A 26 0.42 2.25 -3.53
N LEU A 27 0.11 3.40 -2.91
CA LEU A 27 1.11 4.22 -2.20
C LEU A 27 1.69 3.46 -1.00
N ALA A 28 0.83 2.76 -0.25
CA ALA A 28 1.25 1.94 0.87
C ALA A 28 2.12 0.76 0.46
N MET A 29 1.95 0.21 -0.75
CA MET A 29 2.83 -0.80 -1.32
C MET A 29 4.26 -0.28 -1.51
N VAL A 30 4.40 0.96 -2.04
CA VAL A 30 5.73 1.55 -2.26
C VAL A 30 6.48 1.70 -0.94
N ILE A 31 5.84 2.26 0.09
CA ILE A 31 6.48 2.40 1.42
C ILE A 31 6.65 1.04 2.10
N GLY A 32 5.67 0.16 1.98
CA GLY A 32 5.66 -1.11 2.69
C GLY A 32 6.72 -2.09 2.18
N LEU A 33 6.98 -2.10 0.88
CA LEU A 33 7.96 -3.01 0.26
C LEU A 33 9.38 -2.43 0.16
N THR A 34 9.57 -1.15 0.40
CA THR A 34 10.91 -0.53 0.41
C THR A 34 11.42 -0.37 1.84
N PRO A 35 12.75 -0.33 2.08
CA PRO A 35 13.29 -0.19 3.42
C PRO A 35 12.74 1.05 4.13
N LEU A 36 12.22 0.87 5.35
CA LEU A 36 11.44 1.89 6.08
C LEU A 36 12.14 3.25 6.16
N TRP A 37 13.43 3.27 6.45
CA TRP A 37 14.24 4.47 6.63
C TRP A 37 14.74 5.11 5.32
N SER A 38 14.17 4.74 4.18
CA SER A 38 14.51 5.38 2.91
C SER A 38 13.81 6.73 2.78
N VAL A 39 14.54 7.76 2.38
CA VAL A 39 14.04 9.14 2.31
C VAL A 39 12.86 9.29 1.34
N HIS A 40 12.80 8.51 0.26
CA HIS A 40 11.67 8.54 -0.66
C HIS A 40 10.35 8.15 0.01
N ASN A 41 10.37 7.34 1.07
CA ASN A 41 9.16 6.96 1.81
C ASN A 41 8.48 8.15 2.48
N LEU A 42 9.26 9.16 2.91
CA LEU A 42 8.69 10.39 3.44
C LEU A 42 7.89 11.13 2.36
N VAL A 43 8.41 11.18 1.13
CA VAL A 43 7.71 11.80 0.00
C VAL A 43 6.41 11.07 -0.31
N ILE A 44 6.43 9.73 -0.35
CA ILE A 44 5.21 8.94 -0.58
C ILE A 44 4.18 9.13 0.55
N LEU A 45 4.65 9.23 1.80
CA LEU A 45 3.77 9.48 2.95
C LEU A 45 3.11 10.87 2.84
N LEU A 46 3.87 11.90 2.48
CA LEU A 46 3.33 13.24 2.22
C LEU A 46 2.32 13.22 1.07
N LEU A 47 2.61 12.50 -0.02
CA LEU A 47 1.67 12.32 -1.13
C LEU A 47 0.36 11.66 -0.65
N ALA A 48 0.42 10.67 0.24
CA ALA A 48 -0.79 10.06 0.81
C ALA A 48 -1.66 11.08 1.56
N PHE A 49 -1.05 12.02 2.30
CA PHE A 49 -1.79 13.10 2.97
C PHE A 49 -2.37 14.13 2.00
N VAL A 50 -1.64 14.49 0.94
CA VAL A 50 -2.07 15.52 -0.03
C VAL A 50 -3.16 14.98 -0.99
N LEU A 51 -3.05 13.73 -1.43
CA LEU A 51 -3.92 13.14 -2.46
C LEU A 51 -5.31 12.70 -1.95
N ARG A 52 -5.68 13.09 -0.71
CA ARG A 52 -6.98 12.78 -0.07
C ARG A 52 -7.35 11.30 -0.18
N VAL A 53 -6.38 10.41 0.04
CA VAL A 53 -6.60 8.96 0.04
C VAL A 53 -7.23 8.51 1.36
N HIS A 54 -7.80 7.30 1.40
CA HIS A 54 -8.34 6.78 2.65
C HIS A 54 -7.22 6.27 3.58
N LEU A 55 -6.79 7.12 4.53
CA LEU A 55 -5.62 6.86 5.39
C LEU A 55 -5.71 5.56 6.20
N ALA A 56 -6.89 5.15 6.68
CA ALA A 56 -7.00 3.89 7.41
C ALA A 56 -6.71 2.68 6.51
N SER A 57 -7.07 2.74 5.22
CA SER A 57 -6.68 1.72 4.24
C SER A 57 -5.17 1.77 3.99
N PHE A 58 -4.61 2.96 3.83
CA PHE A 58 -3.17 3.16 3.61
C PHE A 58 -2.34 2.49 4.71
N PHE A 59 -2.59 2.77 5.99
CA PHE A 59 -1.81 2.18 7.09
C PHE A 59 -1.96 0.66 7.20
N LEU A 60 -3.13 0.10 6.87
CA LEU A 60 -3.33 -1.35 6.87
C LEU A 60 -2.59 -2.03 5.72
N PHE A 61 -2.67 -1.47 4.52
CA PHE A 61 -1.90 -1.97 3.39
C PHE A 61 -0.41 -1.82 3.65
N TRP A 62 0.03 -0.74 4.30
CA TRP A 62 1.43 -0.56 4.66
C TRP A 62 1.88 -1.71 5.57
N ALA A 63 1.17 -1.96 6.67
CA ALA A 63 1.49 -3.08 7.55
C ALA A 63 1.51 -4.43 6.82
N LEU A 64 0.55 -4.67 5.92
CA LEU A 64 0.50 -5.88 5.09
C LEU A 64 1.73 -6.00 4.19
N PHE A 65 2.06 -4.95 3.43
CA PHE A 65 3.18 -4.95 2.50
C PHE A 65 4.52 -5.00 3.23
N THR A 66 4.67 -4.39 4.40
CA THR A 66 5.87 -4.56 5.24
C THR A 66 6.02 -6.01 5.69
N GLY A 67 4.93 -6.70 6.05
CA GLY A 67 4.98 -8.14 6.29
C GLY A 67 5.45 -8.93 5.07
N LEU A 68 4.98 -8.56 3.87
CA LEU A 68 5.40 -9.18 2.61
C LEU A 68 6.86 -8.86 2.23
N ALA A 69 7.37 -7.69 2.60
CA ALA A 69 8.73 -7.26 2.29
C ALA A 69 9.76 -8.26 2.84
N TYR A 70 9.59 -8.72 4.09
CA TYR A 70 10.48 -9.72 4.68
C TYR A 70 10.63 -11.01 3.87
N LEU A 71 9.59 -11.40 3.12
CA LEU A 71 9.61 -12.57 2.24
C LEU A 71 10.27 -12.26 0.89
N LEU A 72 10.09 -11.03 0.39
CA LEU A 72 10.53 -10.59 -0.93
C LEU A 72 11.93 -9.95 -0.93
N ASP A 73 12.48 -9.60 0.23
CA ASP A 73 13.79 -8.96 0.38
C ASP A 73 14.92 -9.67 -0.37
N PRO A 74 15.04 -11.01 -0.37
CA PRO A 74 16.06 -11.70 -1.17
C PRO A 74 15.93 -11.43 -2.67
N TRP A 75 14.70 -11.32 -3.17
CA TRP A 75 14.43 -11.03 -4.59
C TRP A 75 14.75 -9.58 -4.91
N PHE A 76 14.38 -8.64 -4.03
CA PHE A 76 14.75 -7.23 -4.18
C PHE A 76 16.27 -7.05 -4.18
N HIS A 77 16.98 -7.76 -3.29
CA HIS A 77 18.42 -7.76 -3.27
C HIS A 77 19.02 -8.20 -4.60
N GLN A 78 18.55 -9.33 -5.16
CA GLN A 78 19.07 -9.85 -6.44
C GLN A 78 18.82 -8.89 -7.60
N ILE A 79 17.60 -8.34 -7.71
CA ILE A 79 17.25 -7.37 -8.77
C ILE A 79 18.13 -6.13 -8.64
N GLY A 80 18.24 -5.56 -7.44
CA GLY A 80 19.06 -4.36 -7.24
C GLY A 80 20.54 -4.63 -7.48
N LEU A 81 21.05 -5.78 -7.04
CA LEU A 81 22.44 -6.17 -7.29
C LEU A 81 22.71 -6.31 -8.79
N TYR A 82 21.80 -6.95 -9.53
CA TYR A 82 21.91 -7.08 -10.99
C TYR A 82 22.09 -5.73 -11.67
N TRP A 83 21.31 -4.71 -11.28
CA TRP A 83 21.40 -3.38 -11.88
C TRP A 83 22.63 -2.59 -11.42
N LEU A 84 23.01 -2.70 -10.15
CA LEU A 84 24.17 -2.00 -9.59
C LEU A 84 25.51 -2.54 -10.12
N THR A 85 25.57 -3.82 -10.50
CA THR A 85 26.82 -4.45 -10.97
C THR A 85 26.97 -4.46 -12.49
N GLN A 86 26.00 -3.91 -13.25
CA GLN A 86 26.15 -3.84 -14.70
C GLN A 86 27.24 -2.87 -15.11
N ALA A 87 28.25 -3.40 -15.80
CA ALA A 87 29.41 -2.64 -16.27
C ALA A 87 29.02 -1.45 -17.17
N SER A 88 27.98 -1.60 -18.00
CA SER A 88 27.47 -0.53 -18.86
C SER A 88 26.85 0.65 -18.09
N LEU A 89 26.41 0.42 -16.85
CA LEU A 89 25.79 1.43 -15.99
C LEU A 89 26.75 2.02 -14.96
N ASN A 90 27.99 1.54 -14.88
CA ASN A 90 28.98 2.04 -13.92
C ASN A 90 29.15 3.57 -14.00
N GLY A 91 29.23 4.14 -15.21
CA GLY A 91 29.33 5.59 -15.40
C GLY A 91 28.11 6.35 -14.88
N PHE A 92 26.91 5.80 -15.11
CA PHE A 92 25.65 6.38 -14.61
C PHE A 92 25.60 6.37 -13.08
N TRP A 93 25.86 5.21 -12.45
CA TRP A 93 25.87 5.10 -11.00
C TRP A 93 26.94 5.97 -10.34
N THR A 94 28.13 6.05 -10.95
CA THR A 94 29.22 6.90 -10.46
C THR A 94 28.84 8.38 -10.51
N ASN A 95 28.21 8.83 -11.60
CA ASN A 95 27.75 10.22 -11.72
C ASN A 95 26.71 10.57 -10.64
N LEU A 96 25.74 9.69 -10.39
CA LEU A 96 24.75 9.89 -9.33
C LEU A 96 25.42 9.92 -7.95
N TYR A 97 26.34 8.99 -7.68
CA TYR A 97 27.02 8.91 -6.39
C TYR A 97 27.86 10.16 -6.07
N GLN A 98 28.36 10.86 -7.09
CA GLN A 98 29.11 12.11 -6.91
C GLN A 98 28.24 13.29 -6.44
N GLN A 99 26.90 13.19 -6.45
CA GLN A 99 26.02 14.25 -5.95
C GLN A 99 25.43 13.83 -4.58
N ASP A 100 25.53 14.73 -3.60
CA ASP A 100 25.16 14.45 -2.21
C ASP A 100 23.70 14.01 -2.04
N ILE A 101 22.79 14.56 -2.87
CA ILE A 101 21.36 14.24 -2.79
C ILE A 101 21.08 12.75 -3.02
N TRP A 102 21.81 12.11 -3.94
CA TRP A 102 21.60 10.71 -4.25
C TRP A 102 22.20 9.80 -3.16
N GLN A 103 23.30 10.21 -2.53
CA GLN A 103 23.85 9.46 -1.40
C GLN A 103 22.86 9.39 -0.23
N VAL A 104 22.14 10.47 0.04
CA VAL A 104 21.09 10.55 1.07
C VAL A 104 19.90 9.63 0.76
N LEU A 105 19.58 9.42 -0.52
CA LEU A 105 18.54 8.48 -0.94
C LEU A 105 18.96 7.00 -0.79
N HIS A 106 20.24 6.72 -0.51
CA HIS A 106 20.79 5.38 -0.36
C HIS A 106 20.48 4.43 -1.54
N PHE A 107 20.43 4.96 -2.77
CA PHE A 107 20.15 4.17 -3.98
C PHE A 107 21.20 3.07 -4.23
N ASN A 108 22.41 3.23 -3.68
CA ASN A 108 23.51 2.27 -3.78
C ASN A 108 23.28 1.00 -2.95
N ARG A 109 22.24 0.95 -2.11
CA ARG A 109 21.82 -0.28 -1.43
C ARG A 109 20.96 -1.10 -2.37
N SER A 110 21.37 -2.34 -2.66
CA SER A 110 20.66 -3.21 -3.61
C SER A 110 19.20 -3.47 -3.23
N ILE A 111 18.88 -3.67 -1.95
CA ILE A 111 17.49 -3.85 -1.53
C ILE A 111 16.67 -2.58 -1.81
N THR A 112 17.20 -1.40 -1.50
CA THR A 112 16.51 -0.12 -1.78
C THR A 112 16.26 0.06 -3.27
N LEU A 113 17.27 -0.13 -4.11
CA LEU A 113 17.13 0.00 -5.56
C LEU A 113 16.14 -1.02 -6.13
N GLY A 114 16.32 -2.30 -5.79
CA GLY A 114 15.51 -3.39 -6.34
C GLY A 114 14.05 -3.29 -5.93
N SER A 115 13.76 -3.03 -4.66
CA SER A 115 12.38 -2.81 -4.19
C SER A 115 11.75 -1.56 -4.81
N LEU A 116 12.52 -0.48 -5.01
CA LEU A 116 12.02 0.74 -5.66
C LEU A 116 11.67 0.49 -7.13
N ILE A 117 12.53 -0.22 -7.89
CA ILE A 117 12.23 -0.61 -9.27
C ILE A 117 10.96 -1.46 -9.32
N VAL A 118 10.86 -2.50 -8.49
CA VAL A 118 9.71 -3.41 -8.49
C VAL A 118 8.43 -2.67 -8.13
N THR A 119 8.45 -1.84 -7.09
CA THR A 119 7.26 -1.10 -6.64
C THR A 119 6.81 -0.05 -7.64
N LEU A 120 7.72 0.64 -8.32
CA LEU A 120 7.39 1.60 -9.38
C LEU A 120 6.71 0.89 -10.57
N LEU A 121 7.25 -0.25 -11.01
CA LEU A 121 6.64 -1.05 -12.08
C LEU A 121 5.29 -1.64 -11.67
N ALA A 122 5.17 -2.09 -10.42
CA ALA A 122 3.96 -2.69 -9.89
C ALA A 122 2.89 -1.66 -9.48
N PHE A 123 3.20 -0.36 -9.40
CA PHE A 123 2.30 0.65 -8.86
C PHE A 123 0.96 0.72 -9.60
N ALA A 124 1.00 0.93 -10.92
CA ALA A 124 -0.21 1.01 -11.74
C ALA A 124 -0.98 -0.33 -11.78
N PRO A 125 -0.34 -1.49 -12.00
CA PRO A 125 -1.01 -2.79 -11.88
C PRO A 125 -1.71 -3.00 -10.54
N THR A 126 -1.03 -2.73 -9.42
CA THR A 126 -1.60 -2.90 -8.07
C THR A 126 -2.78 -1.96 -7.84
N MET A 127 -2.68 -0.70 -8.26
CA MET A 127 -3.77 0.26 -8.15
C MET A 127 -5.02 -0.21 -8.92
N LEU A 128 -4.85 -0.66 -10.17
CA LEU A 128 -5.95 -1.14 -11.00
C LEU A 128 -6.56 -2.43 -10.45
N LEU A 129 -5.72 -3.35 -9.99
CA LEU A 129 -6.15 -4.62 -9.38
C LEU A 129 -6.94 -4.37 -8.09
N LEU A 130 -6.45 -3.49 -7.20
CA LEU A 130 -7.15 -3.14 -5.98
C LEU A 130 -8.50 -2.48 -6.28
N ARG A 131 -8.54 -1.54 -7.23
CA ARG A 131 -9.81 -0.92 -7.65
C ARG A 131 -10.79 -1.98 -8.15
N TRP A 132 -10.34 -2.86 -9.05
CA TRP A 132 -11.16 -3.94 -9.58
C TRP A 132 -11.68 -4.84 -8.45
N ALA A 133 -10.81 -5.28 -7.54
CA ALA A 133 -11.17 -6.11 -6.41
C ALA A 133 -12.23 -5.44 -5.50
N ILE A 134 -12.08 -4.14 -5.21
CA ILE A 134 -13.04 -3.37 -4.39
C ILE A 134 -14.38 -3.24 -5.11
N THR A 135 -14.39 -2.91 -6.42
CA THR A 135 -15.64 -2.81 -7.18
C THR A 135 -16.36 -4.15 -7.27
N ARG A 136 -15.62 -5.26 -7.46
CA ARG A 136 -16.17 -6.61 -7.50
C ARG A 136 -16.72 -7.03 -6.14
N TYR A 137 -16.00 -6.69 -5.07
CA TYR A 137 -16.46 -6.91 -3.70
C TYR A 137 -17.80 -6.23 -3.45
N ARG A 138 -17.93 -4.94 -3.80
CA ARG A 138 -19.17 -4.17 -3.61
C ARG A 138 -20.33 -4.69 -4.46
N ALA A 139 -20.07 -5.06 -5.72
CA ALA A 139 -21.11 -5.50 -6.64
C ALA A 139 -21.62 -6.93 -6.35
N SER A 140 -20.75 -7.84 -5.93
CA SER A 140 -21.08 -9.27 -5.88
C SER A 140 -21.02 -9.86 -4.47
N LEU A 141 -19.98 -9.55 -3.70
CA LEU A 141 -19.78 -10.14 -2.37
C LEU A 141 -20.61 -9.45 -1.30
N MET A 142 -20.74 -8.13 -1.36
CA MET A 142 -21.51 -7.36 -0.36
C MET A 142 -23.01 -7.72 -0.34
N PRO A 143 -23.72 -7.84 -1.48
CA PRO A 143 -25.12 -8.27 -1.48
C PRO A 143 -25.29 -9.70 -0.98
N TRP A 144 -24.33 -10.60 -1.28
CA TRP A 144 -24.35 -11.97 -0.80
C TRP A 144 -24.12 -12.06 0.71
N LEU A 145 -23.12 -11.35 1.24
CA LEU A 145 -22.86 -11.25 2.68
C LEU A 145 -24.07 -10.70 3.45
N ASN A 146 -24.78 -9.72 2.89
CA ASN A 146 -25.99 -9.14 3.49
C ASN A 146 -27.18 -10.12 3.53
N LYS A 147 -27.18 -11.19 2.73
CA LYS A 147 -28.20 -12.25 2.77
C LYS A 147 -27.94 -13.30 3.85
N LEU A 148 -26.73 -13.36 4.42
CA LEU A 148 -26.42 -14.31 5.48
C LEU A 148 -27.20 -13.96 6.76
N LYS A 149 -27.99 -14.91 7.28
CA LYS A 149 -28.81 -14.72 8.49
C LYS A 149 -28.00 -14.25 9.69
N LEU A 150 -26.75 -14.71 9.81
CA LEU A 150 -25.83 -14.30 10.88
C LEU A 150 -25.47 -12.81 10.80
N VAL A 151 -25.29 -12.27 9.59
CA VAL A 151 -25.05 -10.84 9.35
C VAL A 151 -26.31 -10.02 9.65
N GLN A 152 -27.50 -10.53 9.29
CA GLN A 152 -28.77 -9.86 9.60
C GLN A 152 -29.06 -9.81 11.11
N LEU A 153 -28.79 -10.91 11.82
CA LEU A 153 -28.90 -10.97 13.28
C LEU A 153 -27.92 -10.03 13.98
N LEU A 154 -26.67 -9.94 13.51
CA LEU A 154 -25.69 -8.99 14.01
C LEU A 154 -26.11 -7.53 13.76
N LYS A 155 -26.62 -7.22 12.56
CA LYS A 155 -27.14 -5.88 12.22
C LYS A 155 -28.38 -5.48 13.03
N GLY A 156 -29.23 -6.44 13.37
CA GLY A 156 -30.41 -6.23 14.23
C GLY A 156 -30.10 -6.14 15.72
N SER A 157 -28.88 -6.49 16.15
CA SER A 157 -28.49 -6.42 17.55
C SER A 157 -28.30 -4.97 18.02
N ARG A 158 -28.70 -4.67 19.27
CA ARG A 158 -28.57 -3.32 19.89
C ARG A 158 -27.12 -2.78 19.86
N TRP A 159 -26.13 -3.67 19.88
CA TRP A 159 -24.71 -3.34 19.81
C TRP A 159 -24.29 -2.75 18.46
N TYR A 160 -24.87 -3.22 17.35
CA TYR A 160 -24.60 -2.65 16.03
C TYR A 160 -25.21 -1.24 15.86
N GLN A 161 -26.39 -1.01 16.43
CA GLN A 161 -27.04 0.30 16.42
C GLN A 161 -26.28 1.33 17.27
N LEU A 162 -25.69 0.92 18.40
CA LEU A 162 -24.81 1.77 19.19
C LEU A 162 -23.50 2.10 18.46
N TYR A 163 -22.89 1.13 17.77
CA TYR A 163 -21.72 1.38 16.92
C TYR A 163 -22.02 2.31 15.73
N ALA A 164 -23.22 2.20 15.15
CA ALA A 164 -23.67 3.07 14.07
C ALA A 164 -23.88 4.52 14.54
N ARG A 165 -24.39 4.73 15.76
CA ARG A 165 -24.68 6.07 16.33
C ARG A 165 -23.47 6.83 16.88
N VAL A 166 -22.42 6.12 17.31
CA VAL A 166 -21.21 6.76 17.89
C VAL A 166 -20.26 7.31 16.82
N ASN A 167 -20.64 7.24 15.54
CA ASN A 167 -19.76 7.52 14.41
C ASN A 167 -20.38 8.50 13.39
N ASP A 168 -21.40 9.25 13.81
CA ASP A 168 -21.79 10.54 13.20
C ASP A 168 -20.94 11.67 13.81
#